data_AF-A0A936UKK1-F1
#
_entry.id   AF-A0A936UKK1-F1
#
_cell.length_a   1.000
_cell.length_b   1.000
_cell.length_c   1.000
_cell.angle_alpha   90.00
_cell.angle_beta   90.00
_cell.angle_gamma   90.00
#
_symmetry.space_group_name_H-M   'P 1'
#
loop_
_entity.id
_entity.type
_entity.pdbx_description
1 polymer ?
#
loop_
_entity_poly.entity_id
_entity_poly.type
_entity_poly.pdbx_seq_one_letter_code
_entity_poly.pdbx_strand_id
1 'polypeptide(L)'
;MPYLISKIADRIELKKAFYIFILIFFTGLNLYYLYKVPFWENDFQITEVKKRIESSGKKNIVYVATNYRHNPQFSFYFNGLDLGWSDNKYELLFLDTKDGTENVKEKISSLEKNKYEIIVEKEGINRAVYKESQLFIPADIKLKLSEPGYELYEN
;
A
#
# COMPACT_ATOMS: atom_id res chain seq x y z
N MET A 1 -24.25 25.43 -14.48
CA MET A 1 -23.05 24.75 -15.02
C MET A 1 -23.25 23.95 -16.31
N PRO A 2 -24.38 23.24 -16.60
CA PRO A 2 -24.47 22.42 -17.82
C PRO A 2 -24.57 23.24 -19.13
N TYR A 3 -25.05 24.48 -19.05
CA TYR A 3 -25.21 25.37 -20.22
C TYR A 3 -23.89 25.90 -20.80
N LEU A 4 -22.85 26.05 -19.96
CA LEU A 4 -21.55 26.54 -20.42
C LEU A 4 -20.78 25.44 -21.17
N ILE A 5 -20.92 24.19 -20.72
CA ILE A 5 -20.29 23.02 -21.32
C ILE A 5 -20.92 22.72 -22.69
N SER A 6 -22.24 22.82 -22.84
CA SER A 6 -22.90 22.60 -24.13
C SER A 6 -22.48 23.64 -25.18
N LYS A 7 -22.35 24.93 -24.79
CA LYS A 7 -21.88 25.99 -25.70
C LYS A 7 -20.42 25.83 -26.13
N ILE A 8 -19.57 25.22 -25.30
CA ILE A 8 -18.18 24.93 -25.66
C ILE A 8 -18.14 23.72 -26.62
N ALA A 9 -18.96 22.70 -26.37
CA ALA A 9 -19.10 21.55 -27.25
C ALA A 9 -19.63 21.92 -28.65
N ASP A 10 -20.62 22.82 -28.74
CA ASP A 10 -21.20 23.27 -30.01
C ASP A 10 -20.25 24.14 -30.85
N ARG A 11 -19.21 24.74 -30.24
CA ARG A 11 -18.20 25.56 -30.95
C ARG A 11 -17.03 24.76 -31.51
N ILE A 12 -16.90 23.50 -31.09
CA ILE A 12 -15.83 22.62 -31.55
C ILE A 12 -16.51 21.58 -32.44
N GLU A 13 -16.84 21.96 -33.68
CA GLU A 13 -17.09 20.99 -34.74
C GLU A 13 -15.78 20.23 -34.99
N LEU A 14 -15.52 19.21 -34.20
CA LEU A 14 -14.46 18.25 -34.44
C LEU A 14 -14.73 17.64 -35.81
N LYS A 15 -13.89 17.98 -36.78
CA LYS A 15 -13.96 17.39 -38.11
C LYS A 15 -13.97 15.87 -37.96
N LYS A 16 -14.73 15.14 -38.80
CA LYS A 16 -14.85 13.66 -38.75
C LYS A 16 -13.50 12.94 -38.58
N ALA A 17 -12.43 13.48 -39.15
CA ALA A 17 -11.06 12.98 -38.96
C ALA A 17 -10.60 12.92 -37.50
N PHE A 18 -10.93 13.91 -36.67
CA PHE A 18 -10.63 13.90 -35.24
C PHE A 18 -11.44 12.86 -34.49
N TYR A 19 -12.72 12.65 -34.83
CA TYR A 19 -13.51 11.57 -34.24
C TYR A 19 -12.91 10.21 -34.55
N ILE A 20 -12.51 9.98 -35.80
CA ILE A 20 -11.84 8.75 -36.22
C ILE A 20 -10.50 8.59 -35.49
N PHE A 21 -9.71 9.66 -35.37
CA PHE A 21 -8.44 9.64 -34.63
C PHE A 21 -8.66 9.28 -33.15
N ILE A 22 -9.63 9.90 -32.48
CA ILE A 22 -9.97 9.62 -31.08
C ILE A 22 -10.37 8.15 -30.92
N LEU A 23 -11.24 7.63 -31.79
CA LEU A 23 -11.65 6.23 -31.79
C LEU A 23 -10.47 5.27 -31.96
N ILE A 24 -9.60 5.52 -32.94
CA ILE A 24 -8.41 4.68 -33.18
C ILE A 24 -7.45 4.78 -32.00
N PHE A 25 -7.22 5.98 -31.47
CA PHE A 25 -6.34 6.20 -30.32
C PHE A 25 -6.82 5.42 -29.10
N PHE A 26 -8.10 5.57 -28.71
CA PHE A 26 -8.65 4.84 -27.56
C PHE A 26 -8.72 3.33 -27.81
N THR A 27 -9.06 2.87 -29.01
CA THR A 27 -9.07 1.44 -29.33
C THR A 27 -7.67 0.85 -29.24
N GLY A 28 -6.66 1.54 -29.80
CA GLY A 28 -5.26 1.15 -29.72
C GLY A 28 -4.74 1.15 -28.28
N LEU A 29 -5.09 2.17 -27.49
CA LEU A 29 -4.72 2.26 -26.08
C LEU A 29 -5.32 1.10 -25.27
N ASN A 30 -6.61 0.78 -25.47
CA ASN A 30 -7.27 -0.34 -24.80
C ASN A 30 -6.66 -1.69 -25.20
N LEU A 31 -6.40 -1.90 -26.50
CA LEU A 31 -5.71 -3.11 -26.97
C LEU A 31 -4.30 -3.21 -26.39
N TYR A 32 -3.55 -2.11 -26.34
CA TYR A 32 -2.23 -2.08 -25.73
C TYR A 32 -2.29 -2.47 -24.25
N TYR A 33 -3.22 -1.91 -23.48
CA TYR A 33 -3.38 -2.22 -22.06
C TYR A 33 -3.98 -3.61 -21.78
N LEU A 34 -4.66 -4.23 -22.75
CA LEU A 34 -5.08 -5.62 -22.67
C LEU A 34 -3.90 -6.59 -22.65
N TYR A 35 -2.80 -6.27 -23.34
CA TYR A 35 -1.57 -7.07 -23.33
C TYR A 35 -0.54 -6.60 -22.30
N LYS A 36 -0.52 -5.29 -22.01
CA LYS A 36 0.37 -4.68 -21.02
C LYS A 36 -0.48 -3.97 -19.97
N VAL A 37 -0.93 -4.72 -18.98
CA VAL A 37 -1.65 -4.14 -17.85
C VAL A 37 -0.84 -2.97 -17.29
N PRO A 38 -1.45 -1.78 -17.14
CA PRO A 38 -0.73 -0.63 -16.64
C PRO A 38 -0.09 -0.92 -15.28
N PHE A 39 1.12 -0.40 -15.05
CA PHE A 39 1.82 -0.61 -13.78
C PHE A 39 1.02 -0.08 -12.58
N TRP A 40 0.20 0.96 -12.78
CA TRP A 40 -0.67 1.52 -11.75
C TRP A 40 -1.91 0.67 -11.42
N GLU A 41 -2.26 -0.33 -12.23
CA GLU A 41 -3.35 -1.26 -11.91
C GLU A 41 -2.89 -2.47 -11.11
N ASN A 42 -1.59 -2.77 -11.08
CA ASN A 42 -1.07 -4.01 -10.50
C ASN A 42 -0.33 -3.84 -9.17
N ASP A 43 0.15 -2.64 -8.86
CA ASP A 43 0.95 -2.43 -7.65
C ASP A 43 0.09 -1.87 -6.51
N PHE A 44 -0.05 -2.68 -5.47
CA PHE A 44 -0.58 -2.20 -4.19
C PHE A 44 0.43 -1.28 -3.52
N GLN A 45 -0.03 -0.38 -2.65
CA GLN A 45 0.84 0.52 -1.88
C GLN A 45 1.91 -0.25 -1.08
N ILE A 46 1.60 -1.47 -0.62
CA ILE A 46 2.51 -2.31 0.15
C ILE A 46 3.60 -3.00 -0.70
N THR A 47 3.54 -2.90 -2.04
CA THR A 47 4.44 -3.62 -2.95
C THR A 47 5.90 -3.25 -2.74
N GLU A 48 6.20 -1.96 -2.59
CA GLU A 48 7.57 -1.49 -2.34
C GLU A 48 8.09 -1.91 -0.97
N VAL A 49 7.21 -1.92 0.04
CA VAL A 49 7.53 -2.46 1.38
C VAL A 49 7.93 -3.93 1.27
N LYS A 50 7.18 -4.75 0.54
CA LYS A 50 7.52 -6.17 0.32
C LYS A 50 8.85 -6.34 -0.41
N LYS A 51 9.08 -5.61 -1.51
CA LYS A 51 10.35 -5.67 -2.24
C LYS A 51 11.54 -5.34 -1.32
N ARG A 52 11.39 -4.34 -0.45
CA ARG A 52 12.43 -3.94 0.50
C ARG A 52 12.72 -5.02 1.54
N ILE A 53 11.70 -5.64 2.12
CA ILE A 53 11.86 -6.76 3.07
C ILE A 53 12.49 -7.99 2.38
N GLU A 54 12.04 -8.32 1.17
CA GLU A 54 12.62 -9.43 0.41
C GLU A 54 14.11 -9.18 0.09
N SER A 55 14.48 -7.93 -0.20
CA SER A 55 15.89 -7.54 -0.40
C SER A 55 16.74 -7.59 0.87
N SER A 56 16.14 -7.41 2.05
CA SER A 56 16.87 -7.49 3.33
C SER A 56 17.05 -8.93 3.81
N GLY A 57 16.27 -9.87 3.28
CA GLY A 57 16.31 -11.29 3.64
C GLY A 57 15.75 -11.59 5.03
N LYS A 58 15.23 -10.59 5.76
CA LYS A 58 14.62 -10.79 7.07
C LYS A 58 13.27 -11.47 6.92
N LYS A 59 13.01 -12.44 7.80
CA LYS A 59 11.74 -13.19 7.84
C LYS A 59 10.83 -12.79 9.00
N ASN A 60 11.38 -12.14 10.02
CA ASN A 60 10.61 -11.68 11.17
C ASN A 60 10.04 -10.30 10.88
N ILE A 61 8.72 -10.18 10.89
CA ILE A 61 8.02 -8.94 10.60
C ILE A 61 7.12 -8.60 11.78
N VAL A 62 7.19 -7.36 12.23
CA VAL A 62 6.21 -6.78 13.13
C VAL A 62 5.26 -5.93 12.32
N TYR A 63 3.97 -6.22 12.41
CA TYR A 63 2.92 -5.46 11.74
C TYR A 63 2.12 -4.65 12.77
N VAL A 64 2.17 -3.33 12.66
CA VAL A 64 1.49 -2.39 13.55
C VAL A 64 0.35 -1.71 12.80
N ALA A 65 -0.89 -1.91 13.26
CA ALA A 65 -2.08 -1.30 12.66
C ALA A 65 -3.17 -1.03 13.71
N THR A 66 -4.22 -0.27 13.37
CA THR A 66 -5.37 -0.03 14.28
C THR A 66 -6.51 -1.04 14.11
N ASN A 67 -6.37 -2.02 13.19
CA ASN A 67 -7.33 -3.12 12.99
C ASN A 67 -6.77 -4.18 12.02
N TYR A 68 -5.70 -4.89 12.41
CA TYR A 68 -4.89 -5.70 11.48
C TYR A 68 -5.68 -6.79 10.71
N ARG A 69 -6.82 -7.26 11.22
CA ARG A 69 -7.63 -8.33 10.61
C ARG A 69 -8.27 -7.97 9.27
N HIS A 70 -8.25 -6.70 8.87
CA HIS A 70 -9.01 -6.22 7.71
C HIS A 70 -8.16 -5.62 6.60
N ASN A 71 -6.83 -5.78 6.61
CA ASN A 71 -5.99 -5.29 5.51
C ASN A 71 -5.82 -6.37 4.41
N PRO A 72 -6.59 -6.33 3.30
CA PRO A 72 -6.47 -7.32 2.24
C PRO A 72 -5.12 -7.25 1.51
N GLN A 73 -4.50 -6.06 1.45
CA GLN A 73 -3.19 -5.90 0.78
C GLN A 73 -2.10 -6.63 1.56
N PHE A 74 -2.06 -6.44 2.89
CA PHE A 74 -1.11 -7.14 3.75
C PHE A 74 -1.34 -8.65 3.73
N SER A 75 -2.60 -9.10 3.85
CA SER A 75 -2.96 -10.51 3.81
C SER A 75 -2.53 -11.19 2.51
N PHE A 76 -2.73 -10.53 1.36
CA PHE A 76 -2.29 -11.04 0.07
C PHE A 76 -0.76 -11.12 -0.04
N TYR A 77 -0.04 -10.09 0.41
CA TYR A 77 1.41 -9.98 0.21
C TYR A 77 2.26 -10.81 1.18
N PHE A 78 1.81 -10.99 2.42
CA PHE A 78 2.62 -11.59 3.49
C PHE A 78 2.02 -12.86 4.09
N ASN A 79 0.71 -13.03 3.98
CA ASN A 79 0.00 -14.02 4.79
C ASN A 79 -0.65 -15.13 3.95
N GLY A 80 -0.87 -14.93 2.64
CA GLY A 80 -1.47 -15.92 1.73
C GLY A 80 -2.81 -16.50 2.23
N LEU A 81 -3.42 -15.85 3.22
CA LEU A 81 -4.27 -16.52 4.23
C LEU A 81 -5.64 -16.90 3.66
N ASP A 82 -6.08 -16.19 2.62
CA ASP A 82 -7.29 -16.49 1.86
C ASP A 82 -7.07 -17.49 0.71
N LEU A 83 -5.82 -17.84 0.37
CA LEU A 83 -5.50 -18.72 -0.76
C LEU A 83 -5.07 -20.13 -0.34
N GLY A 84 -5.02 -20.43 0.97
CA GLY A 84 -4.62 -21.75 1.47
C GLY A 84 -3.14 -22.08 1.21
N TRP A 85 -2.28 -21.07 1.07
CA TRP A 85 -0.85 -21.27 0.87
C TRP A 85 -0.21 -21.62 2.20
N SER A 86 0.24 -22.87 2.32
CA SER A 86 0.72 -23.46 3.58
C SER A 86 2.18 -23.14 3.93
N ASP A 87 2.91 -22.43 3.05
CA ASP A 87 4.28 -21.98 3.29
C ASP A 87 4.32 -20.54 3.77
N ASN A 88 4.19 -20.34 5.08
CA ASN A 88 4.42 -19.03 5.70
C ASN A 88 5.91 -18.67 5.62
N LYS A 89 6.27 -17.93 4.57
CA LYS A 89 7.63 -17.40 4.35
C LYS A 89 8.12 -16.47 5.48
N TYR A 90 7.19 -15.91 6.24
CA TYR A 90 7.44 -14.89 7.27
C TYR A 90 6.91 -15.31 8.64
N GLU A 91 7.63 -14.92 9.69
CA GLU A 91 7.20 -14.98 11.08
C GLU A 91 6.62 -13.62 11.47
N LEU A 92 5.30 -13.56 11.67
CA LEU A 92 4.57 -12.31 11.86
C LEU A 92 4.20 -12.09 13.33
N LEU A 93 4.50 -10.90 13.84
CA LEU A 93 4.01 -10.38 15.13
C LEU A 93 3.04 -9.23 14.87
N PHE A 94 1.80 -9.36 15.32
CA PHE A 94 0.77 -8.33 15.15
C PHE A 94 0.64 -7.46 16.40
N LEU A 95 0.72 -6.14 16.25
CA LEU A 95 0.51 -5.16 17.31
C LEU A 95 -0.64 -4.23 16.93
N ASP A 96 -1.59 -4.04 17.85
CA ASP A 96 -2.71 -3.13 17.66
C ASP A 96 -2.52 -1.84 18.47
N THR A 97 -2.61 -0.68 17.83
CA THR A 97 -2.51 0.61 18.52
C THR A 97 -3.72 0.93 19.41
N LYS A 98 -4.81 0.16 19.29
CA LYS A 98 -5.95 0.15 20.23
C LYS A 98 -5.55 -0.32 21.62
N ASP A 99 -4.54 -1.18 21.74
CA ASP A 99 -4.04 -1.69 23.03
C ASP A 99 -3.23 -0.64 23.83
N GLY A 100 -3.08 0.56 23.28
CA GLY A 100 -2.30 1.66 23.85
C GLY A 100 -0.95 1.84 23.15
N THR A 101 -0.58 3.08 22.84
CA THR A 101 0.69 3.41 22.15
C THR A 101 1.91 2.99 22.96
N GLU A 102 1.83 3.11 24.28
CA GLU A 102 2.95 2.85 25.17
C GLU A 102 3.24 1.35 25.26
N ASN A 103 2.19 0.54 25.27
CA ASN A 103 2.31 -0.92 25.19
C ASN A 103 2.94 -1.36 23.86
N VAL A 104 2.51 -0.76 22.73
CA VAL A 104 3.14 -1.02 21.42
C VAL A 104 4.62 -0.62 21.44
N LYS A 105 4.94 0.54 22.00
CA LYS A 105 6.30 1.07 22.11
C LYS A 105 7.20 0.17 22.96
N GLU A 106 6.73 -0.28 24.12
CA GLU A 106 7.45 -1.20 24.99
C GLU A 106 7.71 -2.53 24.30
N LYS A 107 6.70 -3.10 23.63
CA LYS A 107 6.85 -4.34 22.87
C LYS A 107 7.89 -4.19 21.77
N ILE A 108 7.84 -3.12 20.99
CA ILE A 108 8.82 -2.83 19.94
C ILE A 108 10.22 -2.65 20.54
N SER A 109 10.36 -1.95 21.66
CA SER A 109 11.65 -1.73 22.35
C SER A 109 12.26 -3.01 22.90
N SER A 110 11.44 -4.01 23.23
CA SER A 110 11.89 -5.31 23.73
C SER A 110 12.34 -6.29 22.64
N LEU A 111 12.17 -5.94 21.36
CA LEU A 111 12.57 -6.79 20.24
C LEU A 111 14.10 -6.88 20.13
N GLU A 112 14.59 -8.05 19.73
CA GLU A 112 16.00 -8.22 19.38
C GLU A 112 16.40 -7.27 18.24
N LYS A 113 17.50 -6.53 18.44
CA LYS A 113 18.01 -5.57 17.46
C LYS A 113 18.44 -6.26 16.17
N ASN A 114 18.27 -5.58 15.03
CA ASN A 114 18.56 -6.04 13.67
C ASN A 114 17.81 -7.29 13.19
N LYS A 115 16.92 -7.88 14.00
CA LYS A 115 16.23 -9.13 13.65
C LYS A 115 14.89 -8.94 12.94
N TYR A 116 14.22 -7.82 13.21
CA TYR A 116 12.85 -7.55 12.75
C TYR A 116 12.82 -6.42 11.72
N GLU A 117 11.89 -6.50 10.78
CA GLU A 117 11.37 -5.35 10.04
C GLU A 117 10.01 -4.97 10.63
N ILE A 118 9.76 -3.69 10.82
CA ILE A 118 8.52 -3.21 11.44
C ILE A 118 7.74 -2.43 10.38
N ILE A 119 6.57 -2.94 10.01
CA ILE A 119 5.64 -2.31 9.09
C ILE A 119 4.59 -1.58 9.92
N VAL A 120 4.37 -0.31 9.64
CA VAL A 120 3.34 0.52 10.28
C VAL A 120 2.32 0.95 9.23
N GLU A 121 1.06 0.63 9.45
CA GLU A 121 -0.05 1.06 8.59
C GLU A 121 -0.46 2.51 8.91
N LYS A 122 -0.71 3.32 7.88
CA LYS A 122 -1.08 4.74 7.97
C LYS A 122 -2.21 5.11 7.00
N GLU A 123 -2.59 6.38 7.03
CA GLU A 123 -3.41 7.06 6.00
C GLU A 123 -4.77 6.43 5.68
N GLY A 124 -5.41 5.77 6.64
CA GLY A 124 -6.81 5.39 6.44
C GLY A 124 -7.04 4.15 5.58
N ILE A 125 -6.01 3.33 5.29
CA ILE A 125 -6.14 2.17 4.37
C ILE A 125 -7.36 1.30 4.71
N ASN A 126 -7.64 1.07 5.99
CA ASN A 126 -8.79 0.29 6.45
C ASN A 126 -9.90 1.12 7.07
N ARG A 127 -10.03 2.40 6.68
CA ARG A 127 -10.97 3.38 7.26
C ARG A 127 -10.85 3.51 8.78
N ALA A 128 -9.72 3.10 9.33
CA ALA A 128 -9.41 3.24 10.75
C ALA A 128 -8.77 4.60 11.02
N VAL A 129 -8.82 5.03 12.29
CA VAL A 129 -8.07 6.20 12.75
C VAL A 129 -6.68 5.71 13.14
N TYR A 130 -5.64 6.27 12.51
CA TYR A 130 -4.26 5.90 12.79
C TYR A 130 -3.63 6.98 13.67
N LYS A 131 -2.87 6.54 14.66
CA LYS A 131 -2.02 7.43 15.44
C LYS A 131 -0.72 7.66 14.68
N GLU A 132 -0.14 8.84 14.85
CA GLU A 132 1.18 9.14 14.29
C GLU A 132 2.22 8.13 14.80
N SER A 133 3.02 7.58 13.89
CA SER A 133 3.99 6.52 14.18
C SER A 133 5.04 6.95 15.21
N GLN A 134 5.42 8.23 15.22
CA GLN A 134 6.36 8.79 16.18
C GLN A 134 5.89 8.70 17.64
N LEU A 135 4.60 8.47 17.88
CA LEU A 135 4.06 8.30 19.23
C LEU A 135 4.41 6.93 19.83
N PHE A 136 4.58 5.90 19.01
CA PHE A 136 4.77 4.53 19.48
C PHE A 136 5.99 3.81 18.89
N ILE A 137 6.66 4.39 17.89
CA ILE A 137 7.96 3.91 17.43
C ILE A 137 9.07 4.53 18.29
N PRO A 138 9.91 3.72 18.96
CA PRO A 138 11.07 4.21 19.69
C PRO A 138 12.02 5.04 18.82
N ALA A 139 12.66 6.04 19.43
CA ALA A 139 13.51 6.99 18.70
C ALA A 139 14.83 6.37 18.18
N ASP A 140 15.25 5.23 18.73
CA ASP A 140 16.45 4.50 18.29
C ASP A 140 16.19 3.57 17.09
N ILE A 141 14.93 3.45 16.66
CA ILE A 141 14.54 2.66 15.50
C ILE A 141 14.56 3.52 14.24
N LYS A 142 15.16 3.00 13.17
CA LYS A 142 15.42 3.74 11.95
C LYS A 142 14.30 3.56 10.93
N LEU A 143 13.74 4.67 10.44
CA LEU A 143 12.85 4.66 9.27
C LEU A 143 13.65 4.31 8.00
N LYS A 144 13.22 3.27 7.28
CA LYS A 144 13.81 2.82 6.01
C LYS A 144 13.06 3.34 4.79
N LEU A 145 11.74 3.35 4.86
CA LEU A 145 10.86 3.66 3.74
C LEU A 145 9.56 4.26 4.28
N SER A 146 9.06 5.28 3.60
CA SER A 146 7.75 5.89 3.86
C SER A 146 7.05 6.01 2.52
N GLU A 147 5.99 5.23 2.35
CA GLU A 147 5.13 5.20 1.18
C GLU A 147 3.71 5.57 1.60
N PRO A 148 2.85 6.00 0.66
CA PRO A 148 1.44 6.21 0.95
C PRO A 148 0.84 4.98 1.65
N GLY A 149 0.27 5.20 2.83
CA GLY A 149 -0.32 4.17 3.66
C GLY A 149 0.63 3.27 4.47
N TYR A 150 1.95 3.27 4.23
CA TYR A 150 2.86 2.39 4.99
C TYR A 150 4.21 3.04 5.31
N GLU A 151 4.71 2.75 6.51
CA GLU A 151 6.10 3.02 6.88
C GLU A 151 6.80 1.71 7.22
N LEU A 152 8.06 1.61 6.82
CA LEU A 152 8.94 0.49 7.13
C LEU A 152 10.08 0.98 8.01
N TYR A 153 10.26 0.31 9.14
CA TYR A 153 11.29 0.60 10.12
C TYR A 153 12.19 -0.61 10.36
N GLU A 154 13.42 -0.33 10.76
CA GLU A 154 14.40 -1.31 11.19
C GLU A 154 14.81 -1.04 12.63
N ASN A 155 14.60 -2.06 13.46
CA ASN A 155 15.21 -2.18 14.78
C ASN A 155 16.61 -2.78 14.68
#